data_AF-A0A285L8V5-F1
#
_entry.id   AF-A0A285L8V5-F1
#
_cell.length_a   1.000
_cell.length_b   1.000
_cell.length_c   1.000
_cell.angle_alpha   90.00
_cell.angle_beta   90.00
_cell.angle_gamma   90.00
#
_symmetry.space_group_name_H-M   'P 1'
#
loop_
_entity.id
_entity.type
_entity.pdbx_description
1 polymer ?
#
loop_
_entity_poly.entity_id
_entity_poly.type
_entity_poly.pdbx_seq_one_letter_code
_entity_poly.pdbx_strand_id
1 'polypeptide(L)'
;MTSPSSIRRGAGVGLTAFAAATAVAVLTAPSAYAAVQSVSVDGSNHKVGSTYTITADVGGASGGLLVYFSDNGEFIGGPKVPWPPGTATIEWKPSTPGEHILTVEQGGSTKSIVVEVSKASSGGTGSSGSASGSGTGSAGRLLGGLLGGLFGSS
;
A
#
# COMPACT_ATOMS: atom_id res chain seq x y z
N MET A 1 -51.84 -44.03 -83.41
CA MET A 1 -50.72 -44.78 -82.80
C MET A 1 -50.17 -43.96 -81.64
N THR A 2 -50.14 -44.56 -80.44
CA THR A 2 -49.21 -44.33 -79.29
C THR A 2 -49.03 -42.90 -78.74
N SER A 3 -49.15 -42.55 -77.46
CA SER A 3 -49.54 -43.14 -76.16
C SER A 3 -49.51 -41.97 -75.15
N PRO A 4 -50.41 -41.84 -74.15
CA PRO A 4 -50.16 -40.96 -73.01
C PRO A 4 -49.30 -41.71 -71.96
N SER A 5 -48.08 -41.27 -71.73
CA SER A 5 -47.19 -41.84 -70.72
C SER A 5 -47.33 -41.14 -69.37
N SER A 6 -48.01 -41.83 -68.46
CA SER A 6 -47.79 -41.98 -67.02
C SER A 6 -47.20 -40.83 -66.18
N ILE A 7 -48.06 -40.40 -65.27
CA ILE A 7 -47.80 -39.97 -63.87
C ILE A 7 -46.43 -40.40 -63.35
N ARG A 8 -45.61 -39.43 -62.90
CA ARG A 8 -44.65 -39.66 -61.82
C ARG A 8 -44.93 -38.75 -60.64
N ARG A 9 -45.20 -39.43 -59.55
CA ARG A 9 -45.37 -38.94 -58.19
C ARG A 9 -44.09 -38.23 -57.74
N GLY A 10 -44.25 -37.03 -57.20
CA GLY A 10 -43.19 -36.29 -56.53
C GLY A 10 -43.78 -35.49 -55.37
N ALA A 11 -44.55 -36.14 -54.50
CA ALA A 11 -44.92 -35.56 -53.21
C ALA A 11 -43.69 -35.58 -52.30
N GLY A 12 -42.83 -34.58 -52.44
CA GLY A 12 -41.79 -34.29 -51.46
C GLY A 12 -42.45 -33.65 -50.24
N VAL A 13 -42.78 -34.47 -49.25
CA VAL A 13 -43.16 -34.03 -47.91
C VAL A 13 -41.92 -33.37 -47.30
N GLY A 14 -41.84 -32.04 -47.40
CA GLY A 14 -40.84 -31.23 -46.73
C GLY A 14 -41.10 -31.26 -45.23
N LEU A 15 -40.54 -32.26 -44.56
CA LEU A 15 -40.47 -32.32 -43.10
C LEU A 15 -39.75 -31.07 -42.59
N THR A 16 -40.55 -30.17 -42.01
CA THR A 16 -40.28 -29.51 -40.73
C THR A 16 -38.84 -29.60 -40.22
N ALA A 17 -38.09 -28.53 -40.39
CA ALA A 17 -36.91 -28.27 -39.58
C ALA A 17 -36.81 -26.77 -39.29
N PHE A 18 -37.73 -26.26 -38.47
CA PHE A 18 -37.58 -24.96 -37.83
C PHE A 18 -36.57 -25.14 -36.70
N ALA A 19 -35.28 -25.09 -37.04
CA ALA A 19 -34.20 -25.14 -36.06
C ALA A 19 -34.12 -23.79 -35.35
N ALA A 20 -34.72 -23.68 -34.17
CA ALA A 20 -34.50 -22.57 -33.25
C ALA A 20 -33.08 -22.67 -32.67
N ALA A 21 -32.09 -22.12 -33.39
CA ALA A 21 -30.75 -21.97 -32.87
C ALA A 21 -30.71 -20.74 -31.95
N THR A 22 -30.92 -20.92 -30.64
CA THR A 22 -30.58 -19.90 -29.66
C THR A 22 -29.06 -19.88 -29.48
N ALA A 23 -28.37 -19.04 -30.25
CA ALA A 23 -26.96 -18.78 -30.05
C ALA A 23 -26.77 -17.99 -28.76
N VAL A 24 -26.45 -18.68 -27.67
CA VAL A 24 -25.98 -18.04 -26.44
C VAL A 24 -24.52 -17.66 -26.66
N ALA A 25 -24.29 -16.47 -27.24
CA ALA A 25 -22.96 -15.91 -27.31
C ALA A 25 -22.53 -15.54 -25.88
N VAL A 26 -21.80 -16.43 -25.21
CA VAL A 26 -21.06 -16.07 -24.00
C VAL A 26 -19.91 -15.18 -24.45
N LEU A 27 -20.13 -13.86 -24.39
CA LEU A 27 -19.04 -12.91 -24.53
C LEU A 27 -18.10 -13.12 -23.34
N THR A 28 -17.07 -13.93 -23.51
CA THR A 28 -15.88 -13.85 -22.67
C THR A 28 -15.16 -12.56 -23.06
N ALA A 29 -15.69 -11.42 -22.59
CA ALA A 29 -15.01 -10.15 -22.73
C ALA A 29 -13.64 -10.30 -22.05
N PRO A 30 -12.52 -9.96 -22.73
CA PRO A 30 -11.24 -9.85 -22.06
C PRO A 30 -11.41 -8.78 -20.99
N SER A 31 -11.47 -9.19 -19.71
CA SER A 31 -11.47 -8.24 -18.61
C SER A 31 -10.17 -7.44 -18.69
N ALA A 32 -10.30 -6.20 -19.15
CA ALA A 32 -9.28 -5.16 -19.08
C ALA A 32 -9.07 -4.81 -17.59
N TYR A 33 -8.50 -5.75 -16.83
CA TYR A 33 -8.35 -5.61 -15.39
C TYR A 33 -7.22 -4.61 -15.14
N ALA A 34 -7.48 -3.62 -14.28
CA ALA A 34 -6.39 -2.97 -13.58
C ALA A 34 -5.68 -4.02 -12.75
N ALA A 35 -4.35 -4.02 -12.74
CA ALA A 35 -3.62 -5.02 -11.99
C ALA A 35 -2.61 -4.31 -11.11
N VAL A 36 -2.87 -4.29 -9.80
CA VAL A 36 -1.85 -3.94 -8.83
C VAL A 36 -0.90 -5.13 -8.73
N GLN A 37 0.23 -5.03 -9.42
CA GLN A 37 1.19 -6.12 -9.60
C GLN A 37 2.04 -6.29 -8.35
N SER A 38 2.50 -5.19 -7.77
CA SER A 38 3.41 -5.19 -6.63
C SER A 38 3.12 -3.97 -5.73
N VAL A 39 3.40 -4.12 -4.45
CA VAL A 39 3.40 -3.03 -3.47
C VAL A 39 4.65 -3.19 -2.62
N SER A 40 5.36 -2.09 -2.41
CA SER A 40 6.56 -2.04 -1.57
C SER A 40 6.62 -0.72 -0.82
N VAL A 41 7.36 -0.71 0.28
CA VAL A 41 7.70 0.50 1.03
C VAL A 41 9.21 0.61 1.08
N ASP A 42 9.74 1.79 0.86
CA ASP A 42 11.17 2.00 0.99
C ASP A 42 11.65 1.84 2.44
N GLY A 43 12.96 1.63 2.57
CA GLY A 43 13.62 1.50 3.86
C GLY A 43 13.31 0.19 4.59
N SER A 44 13.81 0.12 5.81
CA SER A 44 13.59 -0.98 6.74
C SER A 44 13.50 -0.42 8.15
N ASN A 45 13.04 -1.22 9.11
CA ASN A 45 12.89 -0.80 10.50
C ASN A 45 12.00 0.44 10.63
N HIS A 46 10.81 0.41 10.03
CA HIS A 46 9.88 1.54 10.00
C HIS A 46 9.56 2.07 11.42
N LYS A 47 9.44 3.38 11.54
CA LYS A 47 9.27 4.11 12.82
C LYS A 47 8.11 5.09 12.70
N VAL A 48 7.35 5.21 13.79
CA VAL A 48 6.33 6.26 13.94
C VAL A 48 6.94 7.64 13.67
N GLY A 49 6.26 8.44 12.86
CA GLY A 49 6.61 9.84 12.61
C GLY A 49 7.67 10.06 11.51
N SER A 50 8.31 9.00 11.02
CA SER A 50 9.19 9.06 9.85
C SER A 50 8.39 8.99 8.55
N THR A 51 8.89 9.64 7.50
CA THR A 51 8.28 9.59 6.17
C THR A 51 8.92 8.49 5.35
N TYR A 52 8.07 7.70 4.69
CA TYR A 52 8.41 6.63 3.76
C TYR A 52 7.66 6.84 2.44
N THR A 53 8.05 6.14 1.41
CA THR A 53 7.45 6.12 0.08
C THR A 53 6.90 4.73 -0.17
N ILE A 54 5.59 4.65 -0.35
CA ILE A 54 4.94 3.44 -0.86
C ILE A 54 5.02 3.50 -2.38
N THR A 55 5.49 2.41 -3.00
CA THR A 55 5.57 2.24 -4.44
C THR A 55 4.69 1.07 -4.85
N ALA A 56 3.78 1.34 -5.78
CA ALA A 56 2.95 0.32 -6.41
C ALA A 56 3.31 0.18 -7.89
N ASP A 57 3.59 -1.04 -8.31
CA ASP A 57 3.65 -1.39 -9.73
C ASP A 57 2.23 -1.74 -10.20
N VAL A 58 1.77 -1.01 -11.21
CA VAL A 58 0.44 -1.15 -11.79
C VAL A 58 0.54 -1.49 -13.26
N GLY A 59 -0.42 -2.25 -13.78
CA GLY A 59 -0.38 -2.71 -15.16
C GLY A 59 -1.77 -2.96 -15.75
N GLY A 60 -1.75 -3.60 -16.91
CA GLY A 60 -2.94 -3.88 -17.70
C GLY A 60 -3.44 -2.67 -18.47
N ALA A 61 -4.64 -2.80 -19.03
CA ALA A 61 -5.33 -1.72 -19.78
C ALA A 61 -5.63 -0.48 -18.92
N SER A 62 -5.43 -0.59 -17.61
CA SER A 62 -5.74 0.42 -16.62
C SER A 62 -4.54 1.22 -16.17
N GLY A 63 -3.42 1.22 -16.91
CA GLY A 63 -2.25 2.03 -16.59
C GLY A 63 -2.52 3.54 -16.45
N GLY A 64 -3.69 4.03 -16.88
CA GLY A 64 -4.18 5.40 -16.67
C GLY A 64 -5.25 5.57 -15.58
N LEU A 65 -5.66 4.51 -14.87
CA LEU A 65 -6.61 4.62 -13.75
C LEU A 65 -5.92 5.12 -12.49
N LEU A 66 -6.69 5.86 -11.70
CA LEU A 66 -6.29 6.35 -10.39
C LEU A 66 -5.98 5.19 -9.44
N VAL A 67 -4.91 5.37 -8.66
CA VAL A 67 -4.44 4.44 -7.63
C VAL A 67 -4.70 5.04 -6.26
N TYR A 68 -5.34 4.26 -5.39
CA TYR A 68 -5.66 4.65 -4.02
C TYR A 68 -4.74 3.90 -3.07
N PHE A 69 -4.28 4.57 -2.03
CA PHE A 69 -3.40 4.02 -1.02
C PHE A 69 -4.03 4.26 0.36
N SER A 70 -4.10 3.20 1.15
CA SER A 70 -4.64 3.26 2.51
C SER A 70 -3.76 2.51 3.50
N ASP A 71 -3.79 2.96 4.75
CA ASP A 71 -3.15 2.35 5.90
C ASP A 71 -4.23 1.93 6.90
N ASN A 72 -4.37 0.64 7.16
CA ASN A 72 -5.42 0.09 8.04
C ASN A 72 -6.84 0.53 7.66
N GLY A 73 -7.08 0.71 6.35
CA GLY A 73 -8.36 1.13 5.78
C GLY A 73 -8.57 2.64 5.71
N GLU A 74 -7.67 3.46 6.27
CA GLU A 74 -7.73 4.93 6.16
C GLU A 74 -6.89 5.42 4.97
N PHE A 75 -7.41 6.35 4.17
CA PHE A 75 -6.68 6.85 3.02
C PHE A 75 -5.47 7.70 3.45
N ILE A 76 -4.29 7.37 2.91
CA ILE A 76 -3.04 8.08 3.21
C ILE A 76 -3.04 9.47 2.54
N GLY A 77 -3.79 9.64 1.45
CA GLY A 77 -3.97 10.90 0.76
C GLY A 77 -4.90 10.76 -0.44
N GLY A 78 -4.90 11.78 -1.31
CA GLY A 78 -5.67 11.75 -2.55
C GLY A 78 -5.17 10.69 -3.54
N PRO A 79 -6.02 10.25 -4.48
CA PRO A 79 -5.66 9.27 -5.49
C PRO A 79 -4.48 9.75 -6.35
N LYS A 80 -3.63 8.80 -6.77
CA LYS A 80 -2.46 9.08 -7.61
C LYS A 80 -2.70 8.63 -9.04
N VAL A 81 -2.30 9.45 -9.99
CA VAL A 81 -2.15 9.05 -11.38
C VAL A 81 -0.81 8.31 -11.50
N PRO A 82 -0.78 7.09 -12.07
CA PRO A 82 0.48 6.40 -12.34
C PRO A 82 1.38 7.24 -13.26
N TRP A 83 2.50 7.71 -12.73
CA TRP A 83 3.50 8.46 -13.46
C TRP A 83 4.89 8.26 -12.84
N PRO A 84 5.87 7.69 -13.56
CA PRO A 84 5.79 7.22 -14.96
C PRO A 84 4.77 6.08 -15.15
N PRO A 85 4.35 5.79 -16.39
CA PRO A 85 3.39 4.73 -16.66
C PRO A 85 3.82 3.41 -16.02
N GLY A 86 2.88 2.77 -15.32
CA GLY A 86 3.11 1.51 -14.63
C GLY A 86 3.57 1.65 -13.18
N THR A 87 3.81 2.86 -12.68
CA THR A 87 4.23 3.08 -11.29
C THR A 87 3.44 4.21 -10.65
N ALA A 88 2.94 3.99 -9.44
CA ALA A 88 2.33 5.01 -8.60
C ALA A 88 3.01 5.06 -7.23
N THR A 89 3.25 6.27 -6.73
CA THR A 89 3.92 6.48 -5.45
C THR A 89 3.19 7.46 -4.54
N ILE A 90 3.29 7.24 -3.23
CA ILE A 90 2.77 8.16 -2.22
C ILE A 90 3.69 8.20 -1.00
N GLU A 91 3.80 9.38 -0.38
CA GLU A 91 4.44 9.52 0.93
C GLU A 91 3.50 8.99 2.01
N TRP A 92 4.05 8.18 2.89
CA TRP A 92 3.35 7.59 4.03
C TRP A 92 4.13 7.87 5.32
N LYS A 93 3.41 8.31 6.35
CA LYS A 93 3.96 8.63 7.66
C LYS A 93 3.10 7.99 8.74
N PRO A 94 3.48 6.82 9.27
CA PRO A 94 2.68 6.14 10.28
C PRO A 94 2.63 6.95 11.58
N SER A 95 1.44 7.06 12.16
CA SER A 95 1.18 7.80 13.41
C SER A 95 1.16 6.90 14.65
N THR A 96 0.99 5.60 14.47
CA THR A 96 0.90 4.60 15.54
C THR A 96 1.95 3.51 15.37
N PRO A 97 2.44 2.88 16.46
CA PRO A 97 3.27 1.69 16.36
C PRO A 97 2.40 0.43 16.19
N GLY A 98 2.98 -0.63 15.64
CA GLY A 98 2.37 -1.95 15.47
C GLY A 98 2.33 -2.37 14.01
N GLU A 99 1.41 -3.29 13.71
CA GLU A 99 1.16 -3.79 12.37
C GLU A 99 0.34 -2.77 11.55
N HIS A 100 0.81 -2.47 10.34
CA HIS A 100 0.12 -1.62 9.36
C HIS A 100 -0.18 -2.42 8.09
N ILE A 101 -1.46 -2.56 7.77
CA ILE A 101 -1.93 -3.19 6.54
C ILE A 101 -2.03 -2.10 5.47
N LEU A 102 -0.99 -2.01 4.65
CA LEU A 102 -0.96 -1.08 3.54
C LEU A 102 -1.67 -1.71 2.35
N THR A 103 -2.73 -1.05 1.89
CA THR A 103 -3.57 -1.53 0.79
C THR A 103 -3.52 -0.55 -0.36
N VAL A 104 -3.34 -1.11 -1.57
CA VAL A 104 -3.32 -0.37 -2.82
C VAL A 104 -4.44 -0.88 -3.71
N GLU A 105 -5.20 0.05 -4.27
CA GLU A 105 -6.35 -0.26 -5.11
C GLU A 105 -6.30 0.48 -6.43
N GLN A 106 -6.60 -0.22 -7.52
CA GLN A 106 -6.74 0.36 -8.85
C GLN A 106 -7.80 -0.42 -9.61
N GLY A 107 -8.83 0.26 -10.13
CA GLY A 107 -9.83 -0.33 -11.04
C GLY A 107 -10.43 -1.68 -10.59
N GLY A 108 -10.63 -1.88 -9.28
CA GLY A 108 -11.14 -3.12 -8.69
C GLY A 108 -10.08 -4.18 -8.35
N SER A 109 -8.82 -3.99 -8.72
CA SER A 109 -7.70 -4.79 -8.23
C SER A 109 -7.16 -4.20 -6.94
N THR A 110 -7.01 -5.05 -5.94
CA THR A 110 -6.51 -4.70 -4.62
C THR A 110 -5.33 -5.59 -4.26
N LYS A 111 -4.31 -4.99 -3.64
CA LYS A 111 -3.16 -5.72 -3.07
C LYS A 111 -2.78 -5.10 -1.74
N SER A 112 -2.49 -5.96 -0.77
CA SER A 112 -2.08 -5.53 0.57
C SER A 112 -0.75 -6.14 0.98
N ILE A 113 0.02 -5.37 1.76
CA ILE A 113 1.23 -5.82 2.44
C ILE A 113 1.15 -5.44 3.92
N VAL A 114 1.84 -6.20 4.75
CA VAL A 114 1.94 -5.95 6.18
C VAL A 114 3.30 -5.31 6.47
N VAL A 115 3.30 -4.17 7.17
CA VAL A 115 4.50 -3.45 7.59
C VAL A 115 4.51 -3.28 9.10
N GLU A 116 5.60 -3.71 9.74
CA GLU A 116 5.81 -3.54 11.18
C GLU A 116 6.43 -2.18 11.48
N VAL A 117 5.71 -1.34 12.23
CA VAL A 117 6.14 0.00 12.63
C VAL A 117 6.48 0.01 14.12
N SER A 118 7.71 0.35 14.44
CA SER A 118 8.17 0.49 15.83
C SER A 118 7.98 1.93 16.34
N LYS A 119 7.94 2.09 17.66
CA LYS A 119 7.86 3.43 18.28
C LYS A 119 9.01 4.31 17.80
N ALA A 120 8.77 5.62 17.70
CA ALA A 120 9.83 6.60 17.52
C ALA A 120 10.88 6.39 18.61
N SER A 121 12.16 6.57 18.28
CA SER A 121 13.22 6.56 19.28
C SER A 121 12.95 7.71 20.25
N SER A 122 12.43 7.41 21.44
CA SER A 122 12.43 8.36 22.54
C SER A 122 13.91 8.56 22.90
N GLY A 123 14.52 9.64 22.41
CA GLY A 123 15.83 10.06 22.87
C GLY A 123 15.79 10.05 24.40
N GLY A 124 16.52 9.13 25.02
CA GLY A 124 16.54 9.00 26.46
C GLY A 124 17.14 10.27 27.05
N THR A 125 16.31 11.18 27.56
CA THR A 125 16.75 12.02 28.68
C THR A 125 16.82 11.09 29.86
N GLY A 126 17.95 10.40 30.00
CA GLY A 126 18.33 9.76 31.24
C GLY A 126 18.56 10.85 32.27
N SER A 127 17.51 11.28 32.97
CA SER A 127 17.65 11.95 34.25
C SER A 127 18.10 10.90 35.26
N SER A 128 19.40 10.65 35.35
CA SER A 128 20.01 10.18 36.59
C SER A 128 20.28 11.38 37.49
N GLY A 129 19.20 11.95 38.02
CA GLY A 129 19.27 12.75 39.23
C GLY A 129 19.63 11.83 40.40
N SER A 130 20.93 11.60 40.59
CA SER A 130 21.49 11.01 41.82
C SER A 130 22.69 11.83 42.25
N ALA A 131 22.45 13.04 42.73
CA ALA A 131 23.39 13.72 43.61
C ALA A 131 23.04 13.34 45.07
N SER A 132 23.48 12.16 45.49
CA SER A 132 23.68 11.86 46.91
C SER A 132 24.83 10.85 47.07
N GLY A 133 26.04 11.41 47.11
CA GLY A 133 27.21 11.00 47.90
C GLY A 133 27.59 9.52 48.00
N SER A 134 28.73 9.16 47.37
CA SER A 134 29.79 8.37 48.02
C SER A 134 31.09 8.38 47.18
N GLY A 135 32.11 9.04 47.74
CA GLY A 135 33.57 8.91 47.57
C GLY A 135 34.22 8.46 46.25
N THR A 136 35.27 9.17 45.80
CA THR A 136 36.70 8.81 46.07
C THR A 136 37.66 9.73 45.29
N GLY A 137 38.55 10.40 46.03
CA GLY A 137 39.93 10.84 45.69
C GLY A 137 40.32 11.29 44.28
N SER A 138 40.84 12.53 44.20
CA SER A 138 42.24 12.80 43.81
C SER A 138 42.60 14.24 44.14
N ALA A 139 43.62 14.41 44.98
CA ALA A 139 44.22 15.70 45.31
C ALA A 139 44.81 16.36 44.06
N GLY A 140 44.67 17.69 43.95
CA GLY A 140 45.42 18.40 42.92
C GLY A 140 44.86 19.77 42.64
N ARG A 141 45.17 20.70 43.54
CA ARG A 141 45.58 22.09 43.27
C ARG A 141 44.75 22.85 42.22
N LEU A 142 44.35 24.06 42.58
CA LEU A 142 44.96 25.29 42.08
C LEU A 142 43.99 26.44 42.36
N LEU A 143 44.43 27.35 43.21
CA LEU A 143 44.26 28.79 43.11
C LEU A 143 42.83 29.35 42.96
N GLY A 144 42.49 30.24 43.89
CA GLY A 144 42.29 31.61 43.43
C GLY A 144 41.12 32.37 44.01
N GLY A 145 41.21 32.70 45.30
CA GLY A 145 40.79 34.00 45.81
C GLY A 145 39.29 34.31 45.81
N LEU A 146 38.98 35.45 46.44
CA LEU A 146 37.64 36.02 46.56
C LEU A 146 36.71 35.13 47.41
N LEU A 147 36.50 35.37 48.70
CA LEU A 147 35.92 36.58 49.31
C LEU A 147 36.12 36.38 50.83
N GLY A 148 36.95 37.17 51.52
CA GLY A 148 36.47 38.34 52.27
C GLY A 148 35.35 37.92 53.23
N GLY A 149 35.64 37.55 54.48
CA GLY A 149 35.73 38.49 55.60
C GLY A 149 34.33 38.76 56.18
N LEU A 150 34.23 39.02 57.50
CA LEU A 150 33.00 39.36 58.26
C LEU A 150 32.27 38.08 58.76
N PHE A 151 32.23 37.65 60.03
CA PHE A 151 32.04 38.29 61.36
C PHE A 151 32.74 37.37 62.41
N GLY A 152 33.54 37.80 63.40
CA GLY A 152 33.24 38.65 64.56
C GLY A 152 32.49 37.86 65.65
N SER A 153 33.16 37.28 66.67
CA SER A 153 33.24 37.73 68.10
C SER A 153 31.87 37.79 68.82
N SER A 154 31.63 37.26 70.02
CA SER A 154 32.43 36.88 71.20
C SER A 154 31.63 35.92 72.08
#